data_AF-A0A1E3S0E7-F1
#
_entry.id   AF-A0A1E3S0E7-F1
#
_cell.length_a   1.000
_cell.length_b   1.000
_cell.length_c   1.000
_cell.angle_alpha   90.00
_cell.angle_beta   90.00
_cell.angle_gamma   90.00
#
_symmetry.space_group_name_H-M   'P 1'
#
loop_
_entity.id
_entity.type
_entity.pdbx_description
1 polymer ?
#
loop_
_entity_poly.entity_id
_entity_poly.type
_entity_poly.pdbx_seq_one_letter_code
_entity_poly.pdbx_strand_id
1 'polypeptide(L)'
;MRPTLSPDQRHLLALVGCSSGTMLLAAMIDDSAMAALLARSGGASMQTALDGAPEWMTSYWTSGQKFTSPGLGTDQVRCAVTATQVRNFGRNLPLAMQAEIRELEAAQQAEAARTWQWCYCPYADTPRNSHVGPCTRYHPSAAEHDEHYRRDRQLSTWSKTLLNRALGLAEAGAQLDLFAPLD
;
A
#
# COMPACT_ATOMS: atom_id res chain seq x y z
N MET A 1 -2.89 0.57 -29.57
CA MET A 1 -1.92 1.26 -28.69
C MET A 1 -2.30 0.97 -27.24
N ARG A 2 -1.39 0.46 -26.41
CA ARG A 2 -1.64 0.41 -24.95
C ARG A 2 -1.87 1.86 -24.47
N PRO A 3 -2.89 2.16 -23.65
CA PRO A 3 -2.95 3.42 -22.95
C PRO A 3 -1.79 3.41 -21.95
N THR A 4 -0.64 3.94 -22.36
CA THR A 4 0.55 4.01 -21.53
C THR A 4 0.36 5.18 -20.59
N LEU A 5 0.37 4.93 -19.27
CA LEU A 5 0.46 6.00 -18.28
C LEU A 5 1.69 6.87 -18.59
N SER A 6 1.51 8.19 -18.57
CA SER A 6 2.62 9.13 -18.71
C SER A 6 3.61 8.99 -17.54
N PRO A 7 4.85 9.50 -17.66
CA PRO A 7 5.80 9.52 -16.55
C PRO A 7 5.20 10.13 -15.26
N ASP A 8 4.58 11.30 -15.35
CA ASP A 8 3.92 11.96 -14.23
C ASP A 8 2.78 11.12 -13.63
N GLN A 9 2.01 10.42 -14.46
CA GLN A 9 0.94 9.54 -13.98
C GLN A 9 1.50 8.34 -13.21
N ARG A 10 2.65 7.80 -13.62
CA ARG A 10 3.32 6.72 -12.88
C ARG A 10 3.82 7.22 -11.54
N HIS A 11 4.47 8.39 -11.48
CA HIS A 11 4.89 8.98 -10.21
C HIS A 11 3.71 9.34 -9.30
N LEU A 12 2.59 9.80 -9.87
CA LEU A 12 1.37 10.03 -9.10
C LEU A 12 0.85 8.72 -8.47
N LEU A 13 0.85 7.60 -9.23
CA LEU A 13 0.49 6.30 -8.67
C LEU A 13 1.51 5.81 -7.62
N ALA A 14 2.81 6.05 -7.81
CA ALA A 14 3.81 5.74 -6.77
C ALA A 14 3.51 6.51 -5.47
N LEU A 15 3.17 7.80 -5.57
CA LEU A 15 2.80 8.64 -4.44
C LEU A 15 1.51 8.15 -3.75
N VAL A 16 0.49 7.75 -4.51
CA VAL A 16 -0.72 7.10 -3.96
C VAL A 16 -0.37 5.80 -3.23
N GLY A 17 0.56 5.00 -3.77
CA GLY A 17 1.00 3.76 -3.15
C GLY A 17 1.72 3.96 -1.82
N CYS A 18 2.48 5.04 -1.66
CA CYS A 18 3.18 5.34 -0.41
C CYS A 18 2.23 5.47 0.80
N SER A 19 1.04 6.04 0.61
CA SER A 19 0.05 6.25 1.68
C SER A 19 -1.02 5.16 1.76
N SER A 20 -1.28 4.46 0.65
CA SER A 20 -2.30 3.40 0.56
C SER A 20 -1.74 1.99 0.80
N GLY A 21 -0.42 1.86 0.98
CA GLY A 21 0.24 0.58 1.16
C GLY A 21 0.07 -0.29 -0.09
N THR A 22 -0.47 -1.49 0.10
CA THR A 22 -0.77 -2.44 -0.98
C THR A 22 -2.10 -2.23 -1.66
N MET A 23 -2.99 -1.40 -1.11
CA MET A 23 -4.34 -1.24 -1.65
C MET A 23 -4.33 -0.78 -3.11
N LEU A 24 -3.35 0.05 -3.49
CA LEU A 24 -3.19 0.45 -4.89
C LEU A 24 -2.85 -0.73 -5.80
N LEU A 25 -1.93 -1.61 -5.38
CA LEU A 25 -1.58 -2.81 -6.16
C LEU A 25 -2.79 -3.74 -6.33
N ALA A 26 -3.52 -4.02 -5.26
CA ALA A 26 -4.75 -4.80 -5.34
C ALA A 26 -5.78 -4.14 -6.28
N ALA A 27 -5.97 -2.82 -6.15
CA ALA A 27 -6.88 -2.04 -6.99
C ALA A 27 -6.50 -1.98 -8.48
N MET A 28 -5.25 -2.30 -8.84
CA MET A 28 -4.86 -2.44 -10.25
C MET A 28 -5.51 -3.68 -10.89
N ILE A 29 -5.72 -4.76 -10.12
CA ILE A 29 -6.17 -6.05 -10.63
C ILE A 29 -7.56 -6.48 -10.16
N ASP A 30 -8.14 -5.79 -9.16
CA ASP A 30 -9.43 -6.11 -8.56
C ASP A 30 -10.34 -4.87 -8.41
N ASP A 31 -11.60 -5.02 -8.86
CA ASP A 31 -12.57 -3.92 -8.87
C ASP A 31 -13.10 -3.58 -7.46
N SER A 32 -13.19 -4.57 -6.57
CA SER A 32 -13.63 -4.36 -5.18
C SER A 32 -12.55 -3.62 -4.37
N ALA A 33 -11.28 -3.96 -4.60
CA ALA A 33 -10.13 -3.26 -4.03
C ALA A 33 -10.05 -1.81 -4.53
N MET A 34 -10.36 -1.57 -5.81
CA MET A 34 -10.46 -0.21 -6.36
C MET A 34 -11.59 0.59 -5.69
N ALA A 35 -12.76 -0.01 -5.49
CA ALA A 35 -13.86 0.65 -4.78
C ALA A 35 -13.46 1.00 -3.33
N ALA A 36 -12.80 0.07 -2.62
CA ALA A 36 -12.31 0.30 -1.26
C ALA A 36 -11.25 1.42 -1.19
N LEU A 37 -10.33 1.46 -2.16
CA LEU A 37 -9.31 2.51 -2.26
C LEU A 37 -9.95 3.90 -2.47
N LEU A 38 -10.93 4.01 -3.36
CA LEU A 38 -11.63 5.26 -3.62
C LEU A 38 -12.50 5.70 -2.44
N ALA A 39 -13.11 4.75 -1.72
CA ALA A 39 -13.98 5.03 -0.58
C ALA A 39 -13.26 5.71 0.59
N ARG A 40 -11.95 5.49 0.75
CA ARG A 40 -11.15 6.16 1.79
C ARG A 40 -11.26 7.68 1.70
N SER A 41 -11.42 8.21 0.48
CA SER A 41 -11.41 9.65 0.20
C SER A 41 -10.16 10.34 0.78
N GLY A 42 -9.92 11.59 0.40
CA GLY A 42 -8.75 12.29 0.93
C GLY A 42 -7.46 12.00 0.18
N GLY A 43 -6.33 12.38 0.78
CA GLY A 43 -5.04 12.35 0.12
C GLY A 43 -3.90 12.39 1.13
N ALA A 44 -2.69 12.49 0.60
CA ALA A 44 -1.50 12.67 1.41
C ALA A 44 -0.62 13.77 0.81
N SER A 45 0.18 14.37 1.68
CA SER A 45 1.21 15.33 1.36
C SER A 45 2.53 14.89 1.99
N MET A 46 3.60 15.14 1.26
CA MET A 46 4.99 14.89 1.64
C MET A 46 5.74 16.22 1.69
N GLN A 47 6.83 16.28 2.45
CA GLN A 47 7.69 17.47 2.50
C GLN A 47 8.42 17.69 1.17
N THR A 48 8.79 16.59 0.48
CA THR A 48 9.51 16.59 -0.79
C THR A 48 8.85 15.62 -1.77
N ALA A 49 9.10 15.82 -3.07
CA ALA A 49 8.67 14.88 -4.10
C ALA A 49 9.41 13.54 -3.96
N LEU A 50 8.83 12.47 -4.51
CA LEU A 50 9.51 11.19 -4.63
C LEU A 50 10.71 11.30 -5.58
N ASP A 51 11.72 10.46 -5.39
CA ASP A 51 12.89 10.42 -6.27
C ASP A 51 12.46 10.22 -7.74
N GLY A 52 13.00 11.05 -8.63
CA GLY A 52 12.67 11.08 -10.06
C GLY A 52 11.31 11.72 -10.40
N ALA A 53 10.44 12.01 -9.43
CA ALA A 53 9.19 12.70 -9.68
C ALA A 53 9.43 14.21 -9.90
N PRO A 54 8.52 14.92 -10.60
CA PRO A 54 8.59 16.37 -10.68
C PRO A 54 8.55 17.02 -9.29
N GLU A 55 9.37 18.04 -9.04
CA GLU A 55 9.50 18.70 -7.72
C GLU A 55 8.17 19.22 -7.16
N TRP A 56 7.22 19.56 -8.04
CA TRP A 56 5.89 20.03 -7.64
C TRP A 56 4.96 18.91 -7.14
N MET A 57 5.28 17.63 -7.39
CA MET A 57 4.44 16.47 -7.06
C MET A 57 4.70 15.99 -5.63
N THR A 58 4.35 16.83 -4.66
CA THR A 58 4.50 16.55 -3.23
C THR A 58 3.22 16.06 -2.57
N SER A 59 2.10 16.08 -3.28
CA SER A 59 0.81 15.71 -2.72
C SER A 59 -0.13 15.12 -3.75
N TYR A 60 -1.11 14.35 -3.30
CA TYR A 60 -2.22 13.90 -4.12
C TYR A 60 -3.55 14.02 -3.37
N TRP A 61 -4.64 13.94 -4.11
CA TRP A 61 -5.99 13.81 -3.56
C TRP A 61 -6.81 12.80 -4.35
N THR A 62 -7.66 12.06 -3.65
CA THR A 62 -8.66 11.18 -4.24
C THR A 62 -9.99 11.93 -4.26
N SER A 63 -10.52 12.18 -5.46
CA SER A 63 -11.80 12.86 -5.65
C SER A 63 -12.61 12.15 -6.73
N GLY A 64 -13.79 11.66 -6.35
CA GLY A 64 -14.60 10.80 -7.21
C GLY A 64 -13.80 9.60 -7.71
N GLN A 65 -13.82 9.37 -9.03
CA GLN A 65 -13.17 8.22 -9.67
C GLN A 65 -11.73 8.50 -10.14
N LYS A 66 -11.01 9.43 -9.51
CA LYS A 66 -9.64 9.80 -9.92
C LYS A 66 -8.74 10.21 -8.75
N PHE A 67 -7.44 10.04 -8.97
CA PHE A 67 -6.36 10.61 -8.19
C PHE A 67 -5.83 11.84 -8.91
N THR A 68 -5.61 12.94 -8.20
CA THR A 68 -5.10 14.19 -8.75
C THR A 68 -3.91 14.69 -7.97
N SER A 69 -2.98 15.36 -8.64
CA SER A 69 -1.87 16.07 -8.02
C SER A 69 -1.68 17.45 -8.66
N PRO A 70 -1.33 18.50 -7.90
CA PRO A 70 -1.25 18.51 -6.43
C PRO A 70 -2.61 18.28 -5.74
N GLY A 71 -2.60 18.06 -4.42
CA GLY A 71 -3.80 17.83 -3.61
C GLY A 71 -4.66 19.08 -3.38
N LEU A 72 -5.69 18.98 -2.53
CA LEU A 72 -6.58 20.12 -2.19
C LEU A 72 -5.79 21.33 -1.66
N GLY A 73 -6.23 22.54 -2.01
CA GLY A 73 -5.60 23.81 -1.60
C GLY A 73 -4.67 24.43 -2.64
N THR A 74 -4.47 23.77 -3.79
CA THR A 74 -3.80 24.37 -4.96
C THR A 74 -4.80 24.64 -6.07
N ASP A 75 -4.75 25.84 -6.66
CA ASP A 75 -5.73 26.30 -7.66
C ASP A 75 -5.65 25.56 -9.02
N GLN A 76 -4.68 24.67 -9.21
CA GLN A 76 -4.46 23.99 -10.49
C GLN A 76 -3.98 22.54 -10.32
N VAL A 77 -4.86 21.59 -10.63
CA VAL A 77 -4.48 20.18 -10.86
C VAL A 77 -3.56 20.11 -12.07
N ARG A 78 -2.38 19.50 -11.90
CA ARG A 78 -1.36 19.34 -12.95
C ARG A 78 -1.35 17.94 -13.54
N CYS A 79 -1.66 16.92 -12.74
CA CYS A 79 -1.73 15.53 -13.18
C CYS A 79 -2.97 14.85 -12.59
N ALA A 80 -3.59 13.98 -13.39
CA ALA A 80 -4.72 13.17 -12.95
C ALA A 80 -4.62 11.75 -13.52
N VAL A 81 -5.00 10.77 -12.71
CA VAL A 81 -5.16 9.37 -13.12
C VAL A 81 -6.53 8.89 -12.68
N THR A 82 -7.34 8.45 -13.64
CA THR A 82 -8.66 7.88 -13.37
C THR A 82 -8.55 6.42 -12.92
N ALA A 83 -9.51 5.95 -12.12
CA ALA A 83 -9.62 4.54 -11.75
C ALA A 83 -9.66 3.62 -12.97
N THR A 84 -10.31 4.04 -14.06
CA THR A 84 -10.31 3.30 -15.33
C THR A 84 -8.92 3.18 -15.94
N GLN A 85 -8.10 4.24 -15.90
CA GLN A 85 -6.71 4.17 -16.36
C GLN A 85 -5.89 3.20 -15.50
N VAL A 86 -6.03 3.24 -14.17
CA VAL A 86 -5.33 2.30 -13.27
C VAL A 86 -5.73 0.85 -13.56
N ARG A 87 -7.02 0.56 -13.72
CA ARG A 87 -7.49 -0.79 -14.06
C ARG A 87 -7.02 -1.26 -15.42
N ASN A 88 -7.10 -0.39 -16.43
CA ASN A 88 -6.61 -0.71 -17.76
C ASN A 88 -5.10 -0.97 -17.75
N PHE A 89 -4.35 -0.21 -16.95
CA PHE A 89 -2.93 -0.46 -16.73
C PHE A 89 -2.69 -1.83 -16.08
N GLY A 90 -3.39 -2.13 -14.98
CA GLY A 90 -3.28 -3.40 -14.27
C GLY A 90 -3.64 -4.62 -15.13
N ARG A 91 -4.72 -4.54 -15.93
CA ARG A 91 -5.11 -5.59 -16.90
C ARG A 91 -4.05 -5.87 -17.96
N ASN A 92 -3.19 -4.90 -18.24
CA ASN A 92 -2.10 -5.03 -19.21
C ASN A 92 -0.75 -5.42 -18.58
N LEU A 93 -0.69 -5.62 -17.25
CA LEU A 93 0.52 -6.13 -16.60
C LEU A 93 0.78 -7.59 -17.00
N PRO A 94 2.06 -8.04 -17.04
CA PRO A 94 2.39 -9.44 -17.25
C PRO A 94 1.68 -10.34 -16.24
N LEU A 95 1.22 -11.52 -16.68
CA LEU A 95 0.49 -12.46 -15.82
C LEU A 95 1.28 -12.84 -14.56
N ALA A 96 2.60 -13.01 -14.68
CA ALA A 96 3.48 -13.28 -13.54
C ALA A 96 3.45 -12.16 -12.50
N MET A 97 3.38 -10.90 -12.93
CA MET A 97 3.27 -9.76 -12.02
C MET A 97 1.89 -9.68 -11.36
N GLN A 98 0.82 -10.00 -12.09
CA GLN A 98 -0.51 -10.10 -11.50
C GLN A 98 -0.60 -11.23 -10.46
N ALA A 99 0.10 -12.36 -10.68
CA ALA A 99 0.21 -13.43 -9.70
C ALA A 99 0.98 -12.97 -8.44
N GLU A 100 2.12 -12.30 -8.61
CA GLU A 100 2.91 -11.74 -7.50
C GLU A 100 2.10 -10.74 -6.66
N ILE A 101 1.25 -9.92 -7.29
CA ILE A 101 0.33 -9.02 -6.57
C ILE A 101 -0.65 -9.81 -5.69
N ARG A 102 -1.23 -10.90 -6.21
CA ARG A 102 -2.16 -11.75 -5.45
C ARG A 102 -1.48 -12.49 -4.31
N GLU A 103 -0.23 -12.92 -4.50
CA GLU A 103 0.57 -13.55 -3.44
C GLU A 103 0.85 -12.57 -2.30
N LEU A 104 1.23 -11.33 -2.63
CA LEU A 104 1.42 -10.27 -1.64
C LEU A 104 0.12 -9.98 -0.88
N GLU A 105 -1.02 -9.90 -1.59
CA GLU A 105 -2.32 -9.70 -0.97
C GLU A 105 -2.68 -10.84 0.00
N ALA A 106 -2.50 -12.09 -0.43
CA ALA A 106 -2.75 -13.27 0.40
C ALA A 106 -1.86 -13.28 1.65
N ALA A 107 -0.58 -12.91 1.51
CA ALA A 107 0.36 -12.83 2.63
C ALA A 107 -0.06 -11.77 3.65
N GLN A 108 -0.56 -10.62 3.19
CA GLN A 108 -1.09 -9.59 4.07
C GLN A 108 -2.38 -9.99 4.76
N GLN A 109 -3.31 -10.62 4.04
CA GLN A 109 -4.53 -11.12 4.64
C GLN A 109 -4.23 -12.17 5.71
N ALA A 110 -3.25 -13.06 5.47
CA ALA A 110 -2.78 -14.03 6.45
C ALA A 110 -2.20 -13.35 7.70
N GLU A 111 -1.37 -12.32 7.54
CA GLU A 111 -0.79 -11.58 8.68
C GLU A 111 -1.85 -10.77 9.46
N ALA A 112 -2.79 -10.15 8.75
CA ALA A 112 -3.92 -9.46 9.38
C ALA A 112 -4.81 -10.45 10.15
N ALA A 113 -5.11 -11.62 9.58
CA ALA A 113 -5.87 -12.66 10.26
C ALA A 113 -5.16 -13.20 11.51
N ARG A 114 -3.83 -13.38 11.43
CA ARG A 114 -3.00 -13.83 12.56
C ARG A 114 -3.05 -12.87 13.75
N THR A 115 -3.09 -11.56 13.46
CA THR A 115 -3.01 -10.50 14.48
C THR A 115 -4.35 -9.89 14.87
N TRP A 116 -5.43 -10.19 14.13
CA TRP A 116 -6.76 -9.59 14.30
C TRP A 116 -7.30 -9.62 15.73
N GLN A 117 -7.07 -10.72 16.46
CA GLN A 117 -7.63 -10.89 17.81
C GLN A 117 -6.74 -10.33 18.93
N TRP A 118 -5.53 -9.88 18.60
CA TRP A 118 -4.56 -9.42 19.59
C TRP A 118 -5.10 -8.23 20.37
N CYS A 119 -4.84 -8.23 21.66
CA CYS A 119 -5.12 -7.11 22.55
C CYS A 119 -3.79 -6.52 23.01
N TYR A 120 -3.73 -5.20 23.07
CA TYR A 120 -2.57 -4.44 23.55
C TYR A 120 -2.91 -3.64 24.80
N CYS A 121 -3.98 -4.02 25.52
CA CYS A 121 -4.32 -3.35 26.76
C CYS A 121 -3.32 -3.74 27.87
N PRO A 122 -3.08 -2.88 28.86
CA PRO A 122 -2.14 -3.18 29.95
C PRO A 122 -2.69 -4.16 31.00
N TYR A 123 -3.92 -4.67 30.81
CA TYR A 123 -4.69 -5.40 31.81
C TYR A 123 -4.60 -6.94 31.64
N ALA A 124 -3.51 -7.43 31.05
CA ALA A 124 -3.31 -8.87 30.81
C ALA A 124 -3.30 -9.66 32.14
N ASP A 125 -2.51 -9.18 33.10
CA ASP A 125 -2.34 -9.84 34.41
C ASP A 125 -3.02 -9.09 35.55
N THR A 126 -3.39 -7.83 35.33
CA THR A 126 -4.01 -6.96 36.34
C THR A 126 -5.39 -6.49 35.91
N PRO A 127 -6.41 -6.58 36.77
CA PRO A 127 -7.73 -6.07 36.44
C PRO A 127 -7.75 -4.55 36.24
N ARG A 128 -8.62 -4.09 35.35
CA ARG A 128 -8.82 -2.65 35.12
C ARG A 128 -9.39 -1.92 36.34
N ASN A 129 -10.23 -2.60 37.13
CA ASN A 129 -10.82 -2.11 38.38
C ASN A 129 -11.34 -3.29 39.23
N SER A 130 -11.87 -3.00 40.42
CA SER A 130 -12.35 -3.98 41.40
C SER A 130 -13.57 -4.81 40.98
N HIS A 131 -14.24 -4.46 39.88
CA HIS A 131 -15.48 -5.10 39.44
C HIS A 131 -15.30 -6.01 38.22
N VAL A 132 -14.10 -6.04 37.63
CA VAL A 132 -13.77 -6.88 36.48
C VAL A 132 -12.53 -7.71 36.79
N GLY A 133 -12.36 -8.84 36.09
CA GLY A 133 -11.11 -9.59 36.13
C GLY A 133 -10.05 -9.02 35.17
N PRO A 134 -8.87 -9.68 35.06
CA PRO A 134 -7.92 -9.42 33.99
C PRO A 134 -8.56 -9.62 32.61
N CYS A 135 -7.98 -8.99 31.59
CA CYS A 135 -8.49 -9.06 30.23
C CYS A 135 -8.34 -10.48 29.67
N THR A 136 -9.43 -11.05 29.18
CA THR A 136 -9.50 -12.43 28.66
C THR A 136 -9.11 -12.55 27.18
N ARG A 137 -8.82 -11.43 26.51
CA ARG A 137 -8.34 -11.45 25.13
C ARG A 137 -6.88 -11.88 25.08
N TYR A 138 -6.49 -12.45 23.97
CA TYR A 138 -5.11 -12.86 23.75
C TYR A 138 -4.18 -11.63 23.65
N HIS A 139 -3.18 -11.56 24.54
CA HIS A 139 -2.09 -10.59 24.47
C HIS A 139 -0.88 -11.28 23.85
N PRO A 140 -0.31 -10.75 22.75
CA PRO A 140 0.86 -11.34 22.15
C PRO A 140 2.06 -11.23 23.10
N SER A 141 2.93 -12.22 23.08
CA SER A 141 4.25 -12.11 23.68
C SER A 141 5.08 -11.05 22.95
N ALA A 142 6.16 -10.58 23.59
CA ALA A 142 7.12 -9.67 22.95
C ALA A 142 7.69 -10.28 21.65
N ALA A 143 8.01 -11.58 21.66
CA ALA A 143 8.52 -12.27 20.47
C ALA A 143 7.52 -12.30 19.32
N GLU A 144 6.23 -12.51 19.59
CA GLU A 144 5.18 -12.49 18.56
C GLU A 144 4.97 -11.09 17.98
N HIS A 145 5.07 -10.06 18.83
CA HIS A 145 4.99 -8.67 18.44
C HIS A 145 6.19 -8.24 17.57
N ASP A 146 7.41 -8.63 17.96
CA ASP A 146 8.62 -8.37 17.18
C ASP A 146 8.56 -9.07 15.81
N GLU A 147 8.08 -10.31 15.80
CA GLU A 147 7.83 -11.07 14.57
C GLU A 147 6.79 -10.38 13.68
N HIS A 148 5.68 -9.88 14.25
CA HIS A 148 4.69 -9.10 13.51
C HIS A 148 5.31 -7.89 12.80
N TYR A 149 6.08 -7.07 13.52
CA TYR A 149 6.74 -5.91 12.90
C TYR A 149 7.81 -6.28 11.89
N ARG A 150 8.49 -7.41 12.08
CA ARG A 150 9.43 -7.92 11.09
C ARG A 150 8.69 -8.29 9.80
N ARG A 151 7.59 -9.03 9.89
CA ARG A 151 6.76 -9.42 8.73
C ARG A 151 6.11 -8.21 8.06
N ASP A 152 5.56 -7.28 8.83
CA ASP A 152 4.96 -6.05 8.31
C ASP A 152 5.97 -5.22 7.49
N ARG A 153 7.20 -5.06 8.01
CA ARG A 153 8.29 -4.40 7.26
C ARG A 153 8.66 -5.14 5.98
N GLN A 154 8.72 -6.48 6.00
CA GLN A 154 8.99 -7.28 4.80
C GLN A 154 7.88 -7.11 3.75
N LEU A 155 6.61 -7.17 4.15
CA LEU A 155 5.45 -6.97 3.27
C LEU A 155 5.41 -5.53 2.72
N SER A 156 5.75 -4.53 3.53
CA SER A 156 5.85 -3.14 3.11
C SER A 156 6.93 -2.93 2.05
N THR A 157 8.11 -3.52 2.25
CA THR A 157 9.21 -3.50 1.27
C THR A 157 8.82 -4.22 -0.02
N TRP A 158 8.23 -5.42 0.07
CA TRP A 158 7.76 -6.16 -1.10
C TRP A 158 6.74 -5.36 -1.91
N SER A 159 5.75 -4.76 -1.22
CA SER A 159 4.76 -3.88 -1.85
C SER A 159 5.39 -2.72 -2.62
N LYS A 160 6.31 -1.97 -1.98
CA LYS A 160 6.98 -0.82 -2.62
C LYS A 160 7.79 -1.24 -3.83
N THR A 161 8.56 -2.32 -3.71
CA THR A 161 9.38 -2.86 -4.80
C THR A 161 8.50 -3.32 -5.97
N LEU A 162 7.43 -4.05 -5.68
CA LEU A 162 6.49 -4.54 -6.70
C LEU A 162 5.77 -3.39 -7.40
N LEU A 163 5.34 -2.36 -6.68
CA LEU A 163 4.72 -1.17 -7.25
C LEU A 163 5.69 -0.42 -8.17
N ASN A 164 6.92 -0.18 -7.72
CA ASN A 164 7.94 0.49 -8.55
C ASN A 164 8.28 -0.32 -9.81
N ARG A 165 8.36 -1.65 -9.71
CA ARG A 165 8.55 -2.54 -10.87
C ARG A 165 7.34 -2.45 -11.82
N ALA A 166 6.12 -2.51 -11.31
CA ALA A 166 4.90 -2.43 -12.11
C ALA A 166 4.85 -1.12 -12.90
N LEU A 167 5.14 0.01 -12.24
CA LEU A 167 5.14 1.34 -12.83
C LEU A 167 6.35 1.61 -13.75
N GLY A 168 7.35 0.74 -13.78
CA GLY A 168 8.59 0.93 -14.51
C GLY A 168 9.42 2.10 -13.95
N LEU A 169 9.39 2.28 -12.63
CA LEU A 169 10.17 3.27 -11.87
C LEU A 169 11.36 2.62 -11.14
N ALA A 170 11.46 1.29 -11.14
CA ALA A 170 12.62 0.60 -10.59
C ALA A 170 13.86 0.84 -11.47
N GLU A 171 15.01 1.15 -10.86
CA GLU A 171 16.27 1.19 -11.58
C GLU A 171 16.61 -0.20 -12.15
N ALA A 172 17.21 -0.21 -13.35
CA ALA A 172 17.64 -1.43 -14.02
C ALA A 172 18.76 -2.11 -13.21
N GLY A 173 18.40 -3.00 -12.28
CA GLY A 173 19.36 -3.76 -11.46
C GLY A 173 18.88 -4.17 -10.07
N ALA A 174 17.81 -3.56 -9.54
CA ALA A 174 17.37 -3.78 -8.14
C ALA A 174 16.68 -5.14 -7.86
N GLN A 175 16.59 -6.06 -8.84
CA GLN A 175 15.81 -7.30 -8.76
C GLN A 175 16.59 -8.52 -8.21
N LEU A 176 17.90 -8.42 -7.93
CA LEU A 176 18.72 -9.64 -7.71
C LEU A 176 18.87 -10.12 -6.25
N ASP A 177 18.58 -9.33 -5.22
CA ASP A 177 18.96 -9.71 -3.84
C ASP A 177 17.80 -10.07 -2.89
N LEU A 178 16.54 -10.13 -3.36
CA LEU A 178 15.38 -10.33 -2.48
C LEU A 178 14.86 -11.77 -2.38
N PHE A 179 15.43 -12.71 -3.15
CA PHE A 179 15.05 -14.12 -3.11
C PHE A 179 16.24 -15.02 -2.73
N ALA A 180 16.81 -14.78 -1.55
CA ALA A 180 17.47 -15.88 -0.86
C ALA A 180 16.36 -16.85 -0.37
N PRO A 181 16.41 -18.14 -0.73
CA PRO A 181 15.44 -19.11 -0.23
C PRO A 181 15.53 -19.21 1.28
N LEU A 182 14.37 -19.32 1.92
CA LEU A 182 14.25 -19.62 3.34
C LEU A 182 14.64 -21.10 3.55
N ASP A 183 15.88 -21.35 3.96
CA ASP A 183 16.30 -22.60 4.61
C ASP A 183 16.11 -22.49 6.13
#